data_AF-D9PKN6-F1
#
_entry.id   AF-D9PKN6-F1
#
_cell.length_a   1.000
_cell.length_b   1.000
_cell.length_c   1.000
_cell.angle_alpha   90.00
_cell.angle_beta   90.00
_cell.angle_gamma   90.00
#
_symmetry.space_group_name_H-M   'P 1'
#
loop_
_entity.id
_entity.type
_entity.pdbx_description
1 polymer ?
#
loop_
_entity_poly.entity_id
_entity_poly.type
_entity_poly.pdbx_seq_one_letter_code
_entity_poly.pdbx_strand_id
1 'polypeptide(L)' 'MSTEPMPVLYEKTKRIKEAAIELGTALANPLLTLNTMSGAAIPYLRICEEGLVNLKSGQTLGLFAD' A
#
# COMPACT_ATOMS: atom_id res chain seq x y z
N MET A 1 -3.29 -3.44 -17.38
CA MET A 1 -2.12 -2.62 -17.77
C MET A 1 -2.61 -1.42 -18.56
N SER A 2 -2.04 -0.24 -18.36
CA SER A 2 -2.39 0.96 -19.15
C SER A 2 -1.67 0.96 -20.50
N THR A 3 -2.28 1.54 -21.52
CA THR A 3 -1.69 1.76 -22.86
C THR A 3 -1.03 3.14 -23.00
N GLU A 4 -1.06 3.95 -21.94
CA GLU A 4 -0.51 5.31 -21.96
C GLU A 4 1.04 5.31 -22.01
N PRO A 5 1.66 6.36 -22.60
CA PRO A 5 3.11 6.51 -22.60
C PRO A 5 3.70 6.61 -21.19
N MET A 6 4.92 6.10 -21.02
CA MET A 6 5.62 6.10 -19.73
C MET A 6 5.71 7.47 -19.03
N PRO A 7 5.95 8.60 -19.73
CA PRO A 7 5.95 9.92 -19.10
C PRO A 7 4.59 10.30 -18.48
N VAL A 8 3.49 9.92 -19.12
CA VAL A 8 2.13 10.19 -18.63
C VAL A 8 1.86 9.37 -17.36
N LEU A 9 2.25 8.10 -17.37
CA LEU A 9 2.13 7.22 -16.20
C LEU A 9 2.95 7.75 -15.02
N TYR A 10 4.18 8.22 -15.27
CA TYR A 10 5.04 8.79 -14.26
C TYR A 10 4.37 9.98 -13.55
N GLU A 11 3.85 10.96 -14.31
CA GLU A 11 3.18 12.13 -13.72
C GLU A 11 1.93 11.75 -12.93
N LYS A 12 1.13 10.78 -13.41
CA LYS A 12 -0.03 10.28 -12.67
C LYS A 12 0.38 9.62 -11.36
N THR A 13 1.37 8.74 -11.37
CA THR A 13 1.88 8.07 -10.16
C THR A 13 2.47 9.08 -9.17
N LYS A 14 3.19 10.09 -9.67
CA LYS A 14 3.73 11.19 -8.85
C LYS A 14 2.62 11.96 -8.13
N ARG A 15 1.56 12.35 -8.84
CA ARG A 15 0.41 13.04 -8.24
C ARG A 15 -0.27 12.23 -7.14
N ILE A 16 -0.40 10.91 -7.31
CA ILE A 16 -0.96 10.04 -6.26
C ILE A 16 -0.04 10.03 -5.03
N LYS A 17 1.28 9.92 -5.24
CA LYS A 17 2.27 9.96 -4.15
C LYS A 17 2.22 11.28 -3.38
N GLU A 18 2.16 12.40 -4.09
CA GLU A 18 2.09 13.75 -3.49
C GLU A 18 0.82 13.92 -2.67
N ALA A 19 -0.34 13.54 -3.23
CA ALA A 19 -1.60 13.58 -2.50
C ALA A 19 -1.57 12.75 -1.21
N ALA A 20 -0.93 11.57 -1.23
CA ALA A 20 -0.77 10.75 -0.03
C ALA A 20 0.09 11.44 1.05
N ILE A 21 1.14 12.16 0.63
CA ILE A 21 1.99 12.96 1.53
C ILE A 21 1.20 14.14 2.11
N GLU A 22 0.43 14.85 1.28
CA GLU A 22 -0.41 15.97 1.71
C GLU A 22 -1.50 15.56 2.71
N LEU A 23 -1.99 14.32 2.61
CA LEU A 23 -2.89 13.72 3.61
C LEU A 23 -2.22 13.44 4.96
N GLY A 24 -0.92 13.66 5.10
CA GLY A 24 -0.19 13.58 6.37
C GLY A 24 0.43 12.22 6.70
N THR A 25 0.65 11.36 5.70
CA THR A 25 1.32 10.06 5.94
C THR A 25 2.78 10.24 6.37
N ALA A 26 3.23 9.44 7.34
CA ALA A 26 4.63 9.38 7.76
C ALA A 26 5.50 8.45 6.88
N LEU A 27 4.91 7.79 5.88
CA LEU A 27 5.61 6.85 5.02
C LEU A 27 6.53 7.58 4.02
N ALA A 28 7.82 7.24 4.02
CA ALA A 28 8.80 7.85 3.10
C ALA A 28 8.47 7.61 1.60
N ASN A 29 7.87 6.46 1.29
CA ASN A 29 7.33 6.17 -0.03
C ASN A 29 6.01 5.39 0.10
N PRO A 30 4.86 6.09 0.18
CA PRO A 30 3.57 5.47 0.47
C PRO A 30 3.18 4.37 -0.53
N LEU A 31 3.40 4.61 -1.82
CA LEU A 31 3.06 3.66 -2.88
C LEU A 31 3.88 2.37 -2.79
N LEU A 32 5.20 2.49 -2.57
CA LEU A 32 6.07 1.34 -2.42
C LEU A 32 5.70 0.53 -1.16
N THR A 33 5.50 1.20 -0.03
CA THR A 33 5.13 0.54 1.23
C THR A 33 3.82 -0.21 1.10
N LEU A 34 2.74 0.45 0.65
CA LEU A 34 1.42 -0.17 0.56
C LEU A 34 1.40 -1.34 -0.41
N ASN A 35 2.05 -1.23 -1.56
CA ASN A 35 2.16 -2.34 -2.52
C ASN A 35 2.98 -3.51 -1.95
N THR A 36 3.97 -3.24 -1.11
CA THR A 36 4.77 -4.28 -0.46
C THR A 36 3.96 -5.04 0.60
N MET A 37 3.12 -4.34 1.38
CA MET A 37 2.31 -4.94 2.45
C MET A 37 1.18 -5.84 1.95
N SER A 38 0.73 -5.66 0.70
CA SER A 38 -0.23 -6.57 0.07
C SER A 38 0.46 -7.78 -0.59
N GLY A 39 1.78 -7.74 -0.73
CA GLY A 39 2.59 -8.84 -1.26
C GLY A 39 2.99 -9.86 -0.19
N ALA A 40 3.65 -10.94 -0.63
CA ALA A 40 4.22 -11.96 0.26
C ALA A 40 5.55 -11.53 0.91
N ALA A 41 5.97 -10.28 0.73
CA ALA A 41 7.28 -9.78 1.14
C ALA A 41 7.41 -9.56 2.65
N ILE A 42 6.30 -9.28 3.35
CA ILE A 42 6.30 -9.13 4.81
C ILE A 42 5.91 -10.48 5.44
N PRO A 43 6.78 -11.08 6.28
CA PRO A 43 6.46 -12.33 6.94
C PRO A 43 5.24 -12.14 7.84
N TYR A 44 4.24 -12.98 7.61
CA TYR A 44 3.05 -13.16 8.44
C TYR A 44 2.01 -12.03 8.45
N LEU A 45 2.35 -10.75 8.32
CA LEU A 45 1.34 -9.67 8.28
C LEU A 45 1.09 -9.20 6.85
N ARG A 46 -0.15 -9.34 6.37
CA ARG A 46 -0.57 -8.98 5.02
C ARG A 46 -1.81 -8.10 5.05
N ILE A 47 -1.83 -7.02 4.28
CA ILE A 47 -3.06 -6.28 3.98
C ILE A 47 -3.74 -6.91 2.76
N CYS A 48 -5.01 -7.27 2.88
CA CYS A 48 -5.84 -7.75 1.78
C CYS A 48 -7.29 -7.26 1.94
N GLU A 49 -8.17 -7.70 1.04
CA GLU A 49 -9.59 -7.36 1.04
C GLU A 49 -10.33 -7.80 2.32
N GLU A 50 -9.75 -8.74 3.07
CA GLU A 50 -10.28 -9.21 4.36
C GLU A 50 -9.80 -8.34 5.54
N GLY A 51 -8.84 -7.44 5.34
CA GLY A 51 -8.25 -6.58 6.38
C GLY A 51 -6.75 -6.84 6.60
N LEU A 52 -6.28 -6.65 7.84
CA LEU A 52 -4.90 -6.93 8.23
C LEU A 52 -4.79 -8.38 8.73
N VAL A 53 -4.33 -9.28 7.87
CA VAL A 53 -4.28 -10.72 8.17
C VAL A 53 -2.92 -11.12 8.72
N ASN A 54 -2.92 -11.80 9.86
CA ASN A 54 -1.78 -12.53 10.39
C ASN A 54 -1.79 -13.97 9.87
N LEU A 55 -1.04 -14.24 8.81
CA LEU A 55 -0.88 -15.55 8.16
C LEU A 55 -0.29 -16.62 9.09
N LYS A 56 0.37 -16.24 10.20
CA LYS A 56 0.89 -17.21 11.17
C LYS A 56 -0.21 -17.81 12.04
N SER A 57 -1.17 -16.97 12.48
CA SER A 57 -2.29 -17.39 13.33
C SER A 57 -3.59 -17.61 12.57
N GLY A 58 -3.68 -17.14 11.31
CA GLY A 58 -4.90 -17.11 10.52
C GLY A 58 -5.90 -16.03 10.97
N GLN A 59 -5.51 -15.12 11.86
CA GLN A 59 -6.41 -14.10 12.40
C GLN A 59 -6.44 -12.86 11.51
N THR A 60 -7.63 -12.33 11.29
CA THR A 60 -7.86 -10.99 10.74
C THR A 60 -7.92 -9.99 11.88
N LEU A 61 -7.04 -9.00 11.84
CA LEU A 61 -6.95 -7.91 12.80
C LEU A 61 -7.58 -6.64 12.25
N GLY A 62 -8.03 -5.77 13.15
CA GLY A 62 -8.42 -4.40 12.80
C GLY A 62 -7.22 -3.61 12.26
N LEU A 63 -7.47 -2.76 11.26
CA LEU A 63 -6.43 -1.89 10.70
C LEU A 63 -6.08 -0.73 11.65
N PHE A 64 -7.04 -0.30 12.46
CA PHE A 64 -6.86 0.73 13.48
C PHE A 64 -6.79 0.06 14.85
N ALA A 65 -5.86 0.53 15.69
CA ALA A 65 -5.85 0.16 17.10
C ALA A 65 -7.04 0.84 17.81
N ASP A 66 -7.64 0.12 18.75
CA ASP A 66 -8.66 0.67 19.66
C ASP A 66 -8.07 1.68 20.66
#